data_AF-G9K3Z3-F1
#
_entry.id   AF-G9K3Z3-F1
#
_cell.length_a   1.000
_cell.length_b   1.000
_cell.length_c   1.000
_cell.angle_alpha   90.00
_cell.angle_beta   90.00
_cell.angle_gamma   90.00
#
_symmetry.space_group_name_H-M   'P 1'
#
loop_
_entity.id
_entity.type
_entity.pdbx_description
1 polymer ?
#
loop_
_entity_poly.entity_id
_entity_poly.type
_entity_poly.pdbx_seq_one_letter_code
_entity_poly.pdbx_strand_id
1 'polypeptide(L)'
;MTSLAQQLQRLALPQSDRSLLSRDEVASLLFDPKEAATVDRDTAFAIGCTGLEELLGIDPSFEQFEAPLFSQLAKTLERSVQTKAVNKQLDENISLFLIHLSPYFLLKPAQKCLEWLIH
;
A
#
# COMPACT_ATOMS: atom_id res chain seq x y z
N MET A 1 15.81 30.54 20.60
CA MET A 1 16.07 29.74 19.38
C MET A 1 16.44 30.70 18.26
N THR A 2 17.47 30.41 17.47
CA THR A 2 17.98 31.32 16.41
C THR A 2 17.20 31.16 15.11
N SER A 3 17.11 32.23 14.30
CA SER A 3 16.44 32.23 12.98
C SER A 3 16.90 31.08 12.07
N LEU A 4 18.19 30.78 12.10
CA LEU A 4 18.78 29.68 11.32
C LEU A 4 18.25 28.30 11.76
N ALA A 5 18.06 28.07 13.06
CA ALA A 5 17.51 26.81 13.57
C ALA A 5 16.05 26.62 13.09
N GLN A 6 15.25 27.68 13.07
CA GLN A 6 13.89 27.64 12.52
C GLN A 6 13.86 27.43 11.01
N GLN A 7 14.80 28.03 10.27
CA GLN A 7 14.92 27.82 8.82
C GLN A 7 15.35 26.38 8.49
N LEU A 8 16.29 25.81 9.23
CA LEU A 8 16.71 24.42 9.08
C LEU A 8 15.57 23.45 9.43
N GLN A 9 14.78 23.71 10.47
CA GLN A 9 13.65 22.87 10.84
C GLN A 9 12.52 22.90 9.80
N ARG A 10 12.33 24.02 9.10
CA ARG A 10 11.38 24.12 7.97
C ARG A 10 11.89 23.44 6.69
N LEU A 11 13.21 23.34 6.52
CA LEU A 11 13.86 22.68 5.40
C LEU A 11 14.15 21.20 5.66
N ALA A 12 14.01 20.74 6.90
CA ALA A 12 14.10 19.34 7.26
C ALA A 12 13.00 18.59 6.50
N LEU A 13 13.41 17.86 5.47
CA LEU A 13 12.55 16.93 4.76
C LEU A 13 12.10 15.85 5.78
N PRO A 14 10.89 15.30 5.67
CA PRO A 14 10.45 14.18 6.54
C PRO A 14 11.50 13.07 6.61
N GLN A 15 12.19 12.82 5.50
CA GLN A 15 13.30 11.88 5.33
C GLN A 15 14.49 12.07 6.31
N SER A 16 14.60 13.20 7.01
CA SER A 16 15.68 13.48 7.99
C SER A 16 15.31 13.11 9.43
N ASP A 17 14.05 12.73 9.69
CA ASP A 17 13.60 12.34 11.02
C ASP A 17 13.91 10.85 11.26
N ARG A 18 14.80 10.57 12.22
CA ARG A 18 15.26 9.21 12.51
C ARG A 18 14.14 8.32 13.06
N SER A 19 13.09 8.90 13.64
CA SER A 19 11.88 8.14 14.04
C SER A 19 11.05 7.68 12.84
N LEU A 20 11.26 8.24 11.64
CA LEU A 20 10.68 7.72 10.39
C LEU A 20 11.53 6.59 9.78
N LEU A 21 12.77 6.39 10.25
CA LEU A 21 13.63 5.27 9.83
C LEU A 21 13.35 3.99 10.65
N SER A 22 12.85 4.13 11.87
CA SER A 22 12.34 3.02 12.68
C SER A 22 10.84 2.83 12.40
N ARG A 23 10.50 1.97 11.43
CA ARG A 23 9.16 1.37 11.31
C ARG A 23 8.99 0.40 12.50
N ASP A 24 8.86 0.91 13.72
CA ASP A 24 8.60 0.06 14.90
C ASP A 24 7.16 -0.48 14.86
N GLU A 25 6.27 0.27 14.21
CA GLU A 25 4.88 -0.09 13.96
C GLU A 25 4.47 0.34 12.54
N VAL A 26 3.72 -0.51 11.85
CA VAL A 26 3.17 -0.25 10.52
C VAL A 26 1.67 -0.48 10.55
N ALA A 27 0.91 0.37 9.85
CA ALA A 27 -0.53 0.16 9.70
C ALA A 27 -0.79 -1.17 8.99
N SER A 28 -1.68 -1.98 9.56
CA SER A 28 -2.06 -3.28 9.00
C SER A 28 -3.51 -3.57 9.34
N LEU A 29 -4.16 -4.31 8.45
CA LEU A 29 -5.50 -4.84 8.62
C LEU A 29 -5.47 -6.29 9.13
N LEU A 30 -4.43 -7.05 8.77
CA LEU A 30 -4.31 -8.48 9.10
C LEU A 30 -3.44 -8.77 10.33
N PHE A 31 -2.48 -7.90 10.63
CA PHE A 31 -1.47 -8.13 11.66
C PHE A 31 -1.51 -7.03 12.72
N ASP A 32 -1.03 -7.34 13.91
CA ASP A 32 -0.75 -6.31 14.90
C ASP A 32 0.35 -5.37 14.37
N PRO A 33 0.33 -4.06 14.68
CA PRO A 33 1.26 -3.10 14.05
C PRO A 33 2.75 -3.44 14.18
N LYS A 34 3.14 -4.08 15.28
CA LYS A 34 4.52 -4.54 15.51
C LYS A 34 4.88 -5.78 14.69
N GLU A 35 3.92 -6.68 14.49
CA GLU A 35 4.12 -7.84 13.62
C GLU A 35 4.19 -7.39 12.16
N ALA A 36 3.29 -6.49 11.75
CA ALA A 36 3.26 -5.89 10.41
C ALA A 36 4.59 -5.21 10.03
N ALA A 37 5.27 -4.58 11.00
CA ALA A 37 6.58 -4.00 10.81
C ALA A 37 7.67 -5.01 10.41
N THR A 38 7.46 -6.30 10.70
CA THR A 38 8.38 -7.40 10.33
C THR A 38 8.01 -8.09 9.02
N VAL A 39 6.80 -7.83 8.50
CA VAL A 39 6.35 -8.37 7.21
C VAL A 39 7.09 -7.63 6.11
N ASP A 40 7.78 -8.38 5.24
CA ASP A 40 8.45 -7.81 4.08
C ASP A 40 7.47 -7.64 2.89
N ARG A 41 7.88 -6.83 1.93
CA ARG A 41 7.06 -6.47 0.76
C ARG A 41 6.73 -7.67 -0.12
N ASP A 42 7.60 -8.67 -0.24
CA ASP A 42 7.33 -9.87 -1.03
C ASP A 42 6.26 -10.74 -0.35
N THR A 43 6.33 -10.86 0.98
CA THR A 43 5.32 -11.55 1.78
C THR A 43 3.96 -10.85 1.69
N ALA A 44 3.91 -9.53 1.88
CA ALA A 44 2.68 -8.75 1.74
C ALA A 44 2.07 -8.86 0.33
N PHE A 45 2.91 -8.83 -0.70
CA PHE A 45 2.48 -9.01 -2.09
C PHE A 45 1.89 -10.39 -2.34
N ALA A 46 2.55 -11.46 -1.87
CA ALA A 46 2.05 -12.82 -2.01
C ALA A 46 0.67 -13.00 -1.34
N ILE A 47 0.49 -12.43 -0.14
CA ILE A 47 -0.80 -12.42 0.55
C ILE A 47 -1.87 -11.72 -0.31
N GLY A 48 -1.55 -10.55 -0.86
CA GLY A 48 -2.44 -9.79 -1.74
C GLY A 48 -2.85 -10.56 -2.99
N CYS A 49 -1.91 -11.21 -3.67
CA CYS A 49 -2.16 -12.04 -4.85
C CYS A 49 -3.06 -13.24 -4.53
N THR A 50 -2.82 -13.95 -3.42
CA THR A 50 -3.72 -15.03 -2.99
C THR A 50 -5.13 -14.50 -2.70
N GLY A 51 -5.25 -13.31 -2.11
CA GLY A 51 -6.54 -12.65 -1.94
C GLY A 51 -7.26 -12.39 -3.27
N LEU A 52 -6.52 -11.93 -4.28
CA LEU A 52 -7.06 -11.68 -5.61
C LEU A 52 -7.51 -12.97 -6.30
N GLU A 53 -6.71 -14.04 -6.23
CA GLU A 53 -7.05 -15.36 -6.78
C GLU A 53 -8.33 -15.92 -6.15
N GLU A 54 -8.49 -15.79 -4.83
CA GLU A 54 -9.70 -16.19 -4.12
C GLU A 54 -10.92 -15.35 -4.55
N LEU A 55 -10.75 -14.03 -4.74
CA LEU A 55 -11.81 -13.15 -5.25
C LEU A 55 -12.19 -13.47 -6.69
N LEU A 56 -11.24 -13.83 -7.55
CA LEU A 56 -11.49 -14.26 -8.93
C LEU A 56 -12.35 -15.52 -9.00
N GLY A 57 -12.20 -16.42 -8.00
CA GLY A 57 -13.08 -17.57 -7.84
C GLY A 57 -14.53 -17.22 -7.50
N ILE A 58 -14.78 -16.01 -7.00
CA ILE A 58 -16.12 -15.49 -6.64
C ILE A 58 -16.68 -14.62 -7.77
N ASP A 59 -15.85 -13.69 -8.28
CA ASP A 59 -16.20 -12.72 -9.31
C ASP A 59 -15.02 -12.53 -10.27
N PRO A 60 -15.07 -13.11 -11.48
CA PRO A 60 -13.99 -13.02 -12.47
C PRO A 60 -13.66 -11.59 -12.92
N SER A 61 -14.55 -10.62 -12.69
CA SER A 61 -14.30 -9.23 -13.07
C SER A 61 -13.16 -8.56 -12.29
N PHE A 62 -12.64 -9.21 -11.24
CA PHE A 62 -11.42 -8.78 -10.56
C PHE A 62 -10.15 -8.90 -11.41
N GLU A 63 -10.17 -9.65 -12.53
CA GLU A 63 -8.99 -9.89 -13.38
C GLU A 63 -8.38 -8.58 -13.91
N GLN A 64 -9.23 -7.58 -14.15
CA GLN A 64 -8.80 -6.26 -14.62
C GLN A 64 -7.84 -5.54 -13.66
N PHE A 65 -7.80 -5.92 -12.38
CA PHE A 65 -6.95 -5.30 -11.37
C PHE A 65 -5.59 -5.99 -11.21
N GLU A 66 -5.40 -7.17 -11.80
CA GLU A 66 -4.15 -7.92 -11.68
C GLU A 66 -2.96 -7.11 -12.24
N ALA A 67 -3.04 -6.72 -13.51
CA ALA A 67 -2.00 -5.93 -14.15
C ALA A 67 -1.67 -4.61 -13.43
N PRO A 68 -2.65 -3.74 -13.10
CA PRO A 68 -2.36 -2.44 -12.49
C PRO A 68 -1.96 -2.49 -11.01
N LEU A 69 -2.43 -3.47 -10.23
CA LEU A 69 -2.28 -3.45 -8.75
C LEU A 69 -1.58 -4.68 -8.17
N PHE A 70 -1.67 -5.84 -8.82
CA PHE A 70 -1.17 -7.13 -8.29
C PHE A 70 -0.14 -7.80 -9.21
N SER A 71 0.47 -7.04 -10.12
CA SER A 71 1.54 -7.53 -10.98
C SER A 71 2.91 -7.33 -10.35
N GLN A 72 3.90 -8.08 -10.84
CA GLN A 72 5.29 -7.89 -10.43
C GLN A 72 5.81 -6.46 -10.70
N LEU A 73 5.28 -5.78 -11.73
CA LEU A 73 5.58 -4.38 -12.01
C LEU A 73 4.97 -3.47 -10.94
N ALA A 74 3.70 -3.69 -10.58
CA ALA A 74 3.04 -2.95 -9.49
C ALA A 74 3.80 -3.14 -8.15
N LYS A 75 4.33 -4.34 -7.89
CA LYS A 75 5.17 -4.60 -6.70
C LYS A 75 6.39 -3.69 -6.62
N THR A 76 7.02 -3.35 -7.75
CA THR A 76 8.21 -2.49 -7.79
C THR A 76 7.92 -0.99 -7.79
N LEU A 77 6.64 -0.59 -7.84
CA LEU A 77 6.26 0.82 -7.92
C LEU A 77 6.39 1.48 -6.54
N GLU A 78 7.22 2.52 -6.47
CA GLU A 78 7.40 3.34 -5.27
C GLU A 78 6.72 4.70 -5.42
N ARG A 79 5.52 4.86 -4.84
CA ARG A 79 4.64 6.06 -5.04
C ARG A 79 5.34 7.38 -4.72
N SER A 80 6.24 7.39 -3.74
CA SER A 80 6.96 8.58 -3.27
C SER A 80 7.94 9.18 -4.29
N VAL A 81 8.43 8.36 -5.24
CA VAL A 81 9.38 8.78 -6.28
C VAL A 81 8.73 8.93 -7.67
N GLN A 82 7.43 8.65 -7.80
CA GLN A 82 6.70 8.77 -9.06
C GLN A 82 6.24 10.19 -9.35
N THR A 83 5.98 10.45 -10.63
CA THR A 83 5.40 11.72 -11.07
C THR A 83 3.94 11.85 -10.61
N LYS A 84 3.46 13.09 -10.53
CA LYS A 84 2.05 13.38 -10.20
C LYS A 84 1.06 12.71 -11.15
N ALA A 85 1.40 12.61 -12.44
CA ALA A 85 0.55 11.98 -13.44
C ALA A 85 0.42 10.48 -13.21
N VAL A 86 1.55 9.79 -12.93
CA VAL A 86 1.56 8.36 -12.61
C VAL A 86 0.79 8.09 -11.31
N ASN A 87 1.01 8.88 -10.27
CA ASN A 87 0.29 8.74 -9.01
C ASN A 87 -1.22 8.95 -9.17
N LYS A 88 -1.64 9.89 -10.02
CA LYS A 88 -3.06 10.08 -10.33
C LYS A 88 -3.68 8.86 -11.00
N GLN A 89 -2.98 8.25 -11.96
CA GLN A 89 -3.46 7.04 -12.62
C GLN A 89 -3.56 5.86 -11.63
N LEU A 90 -2.58 5.74 -10.72
CA LEU A 90 -2.62 4.75 -9.65
C LEU A 90 -3.82 4.99 -8.71
N ASP A 91 -4.09 6.24 -8.34
CA ASP A 91 -5.24 6.61 -7.50
C ASP A 91 -6.58 6.25 -8.15
N GLU A 92 -6.70 6.44 -9.47
CA GLU A 92 -7.90 6.04 -10.23
C GLU A 92 -8.09 4.52 -10.20
N ASN A 93 -7.02 3.74 -10.42
CA ASN A 93 -7.05 2.27 -10.35
C ASN A 93 -7.41 1.78 -8.94
N ILE A 94 -6.81 2.36 -7.89
CA ILE A 94 -7.12 2.01 -6.50
C ILE A 94 -8.58 2.35 -6.18
N SER A 95 -9.06 3.53 -6.59
CA SER A 95 -10.44 3.94 -6.33
C SER A 95 -11.44 2.99 -6.99
N LEU A 96 -11.20 2.61 -8.24
CA LEU A 96 -12.03 1.64 -8.95
C LEU A 96 -12.02 0.28 -8.24
N PHE A 97 -10.85 -0.20 -7.83
CA PHE A 97 -10.71 -1.45 -7.08
C PHE A 97 -11.49 -1.41 -5.77
N LEU A 98 -11.36 -0.34 -4.98
CA LEU A 98 -12.04 -0.22 -3.67
C LEU A 98 -13.56 -0.18 -3.81
N ILE A 99 -14.09 0.49 -4.83
CA ILE A 99 -15.54 0.47 -5.13
C ILE A 99 -15.98 -0.96 -5.47
N HIS A 100 -15.23 -1.64 -6.34
CA HIS A 100 -15.53 -3.00 -6.77
C HIS A 100 -15.41 -4.03 -5.64
N LEU A 101 -14.45 -3.82 -4.74
CA LEU A 101 -14.20 -4.65 -3.56
C LEU A 101 -15.25 -4.44 -2.46
N SER A 102 -15.90 -3.29 -2.40
CA SER A 102 -16.78 -2.90 -1.29
C SER A 102 -17.88 -3.91 -0.92
N PRO A 103 -18.54 -4.63 -1.86
CA PRO A 103 -19.52 -5.65 -1.51
C PRO A 103 -18.92 -6.88 -0.82
N TYR A 104 -17.61 -7.09 -1.00
CA TYR A 104 -16.85 -8.24 -0.52
C TYR A 104 -16.00 -7.92 0.72
N PHE A 105 -16.08 -6.70 1.27
CA PHE A 105 -15.18 -6.19 2.32
C PHE A 105 -15.05 -7.10 3.56
N LEU A 106 -16.13 -7.81 3.93
CA LEU A 106 -16.12 -8.71 5.09
C LEU A 106 -15.47 -10.08 4.79
N LEU A 107 -15.17 -10.38 3.53
CA LEU A 107 -14.51 -11.62 3.14
C LEU A 107 -13.00 -11.51 3.40
N LYS A 108 -12.40 -12.59 3.90
CA LYS A 108 -10.94 -12.70 4.08
C LYS A 108 -10.12 -12.40 2.81
N PRO A 109 -10.52 -12.88 1.61
CA PRO A 109 -9.88 -12.50 0.35
C PRO A 109 -9.76 -10.97 0.16
N ALA A 110 -10.81 -10.22 0.47
CA ALA A 110 -10.80 -8.77 0.35
C ALA A 110 -9.83 -8.11 1.33
N GLN A 111 -9.78 -8.59 2.57
CA GLN A 111 -8.84 -8.09 3.58
C GLN A 111 -7.38 -8.33 3.17
N LYS A 112 -7.08 -9.48 2.55
CA LYS A 112 -5.74 -9.78 1.99
C LYS A 112 -5.33 -8.79 0.90
N CYS A 113 -6.22 -8.49 -0.04
CA CYS A 113 -5.95 -7.50 -1.07
C CYS A 113 -5.72 -6.10 -0.48
N LEU A 114 -6.51 -5.70 0.51
CA LEU A 114 -6.34 -4.41 1.19
C LEU A 114 -5.03 -4.32 1.96
N GLU A 115 -4.60 -5.41 2.61
CA GLU A 115 -3.31 -5.47 3.29
C GLU A 115 -2.16 -5.09 2.34
N TRP A 116 -2.15 -5.67 1.13
CA TRP A 116 -1.16 -5.34 0.10
C TRP A 116 -1.19 -3.86 -0.29
N LEU A 117 -2.38 -3.26 -0.44
CA LEU A 117 -2.51 -1.85 -0.83
C LEU A 117 -2.10 -0.86 0.28
N ILE A 118 -2.05 -1.31 1.54
CA ILE A 118 -1.65 -0.50 2.70
C ILE A 118 -0.13 -0.53 2.93
N HIS A 119 0.52 -1.67 2.65
CA HIS A 119 1.90 -1.97 3.04
C HIS A 119 2.97 -1.13 2.32
#